data_AF-A0A379GHZ3-F1
#
_entry.id   AF-A0A379GHZ3-F1
#
_cell.length_a   1.000
_cell.length_b   1.000
_cell.length_c   1.000
_cell.angle_alpha   90.00
_cell.angle_beta   90.00
_cell.angle_gamma   90.00
#
_symmetry.space_group_name_H-M   'P 1'
#
loop_
_entity.id
_entity.type
_entity.pdbx_description
1 polymer ?
#
loop_
_entity_poly.entity_id
_entity_poly.type
_entity_poly.pdbx_seq_one_letter_code
_entity_poly.pdbx_strand_id
1 'polypeptide(L)'
;MPLDVFIEEDFRTRLDNINHWVCDGIIADFDDPIITQHLSQSPLSVIGVGGSYHQAKDYPSVPYIATDNYQLIHQAFLHLKQKGLKHFAFYGLPAKNYPHWSNEREYAFRQLVTREKYPGIIYNGMDITQENWQHAQNRLSDWIQTLPPQTGIIAVTDARARHLLQVCDNLNINVPEEISIIGIDDEDMTRYLSRIALSSVVQGSRQMGYLAAKLLHQILEGHPTEQLPRILVPPVKIIERRSTDFHSFSDPTVVQAMHYIYYNACKGIKTEQVLDAVNMSRSNLEQRFKKEVGKTIHAVIYEEKLKRAKNLLATTTLSIQEISLMCGYPSLQYFYSIFKKEFGMTPKDFRDEN
;
A
#
# COMPACT_ATOMS: atom_id res chain seq x y z
N MET A 1 -39.73 -4.31 -1.69
CA MET A 1 -40.01 -2.92 -2.15
C MET A 1 -38.81 -2.41 -2.95
N PRO A 2 -38.97 -1.47 -3.90
CA PRO A 2 -37.82 -0.77 -4.47
C PRO A 2 -37.09 -0.02 -3.35
N LEU A 3 -35.76 -0.13 -3.30
CA LEU A 3 -34.92 0.47 -2.27
C LEU A 3 -34.28 1.74 -2.87
N ASP A 4 -34.70 2.91 -2.42
CA ASP A 4 -34.10 4.17 -2.83
C ASP A 4 -32.88 4.45 -1.93
N VAL A 5 -31.70 4.64 -2.55
CA VAL A 5 -30.45 4.91 -1.85
C VAL A 5 -30.09 6.37 -2.03
N PHE A 6 -30.02 7.11 -0.92
CA PHE A 6 -29.47 8.46 -0.91
C PHE A 6 -27.97 8.41 -0.58
N ILE A 7 -27.16 9.06 -1.41
CA ILE A 7 -25.72 9.27 -1.17
C ILE A 7 -25.48 10.77 -1.33
N GLU A 8 -24.87 11.40 -0.32
CA GLU A 8 -24.60 12.82 -0.35
C GLU A 8 -23.49 13.14 -1.37
N GLU A 9 -23.74 14.11 -2.27
CA GLU A 9 -22.86 14.40 -3.41
C GLU A 9 -21.49 14.96 -3.00
N ASP A 10 -21.39 15.64 -1.85
CA ASP A 10 -20.14 16.25 -1.38
C ASP A 10 -19.31 15.33 -0.48
N PHE A 11 -19.81 14.13 -0.19
CA PHE A 11 -19.21 13.13 0.70
C PHE A 11 -18.83 13.68 2.10
N ARG A 12 -19.47 14.76 2.56
CA ARG A 12 -19.25 15.33 3.89
C ARG A 12 -20.33 14.86 4.83
N THR A 13 -19.93 14.37 6.00
CA THR A 13 -20.87 14.03 7.06
C THR A 13 -21.55 15.30 7.59
N ARG A 14 -22.85 15.47 7.34
CA ARG A 14 -23.69 16.50 7.97
C ARG A 14 -24.53 15.89 9.07
N LEU A 15 -24.05 15.99 10.31
CA LEU A 15 -24.75 15.48 11.49
C LEU A 15 -25.86 16.43 11.98
N ASP A 16 -25.80 17.70 11.58
CA ASP A 16 -26.83 18.68 11.87
C ASP A 16 -28.17 18.23 11.28
N ASN A 17 -29.14 17.95 12.15
CA ASN A 17 -30.48 17.45 11.81
C ASN A 17 -30.60 15.98 11.40
N ILE A 18 -29.64 15.11 11.72
CA ILE A 18 -29.76 13.66 11.44
C ILE A 18 -31.03 13.04 12.07
N ASN A 19 -31.51 13.60 13.18
CA ASN A 19 -32.75 13.20 13.83
C ASN A 19 -34.03 13.63 13.09
N HIS A 20 -33.93 14.56 12.14
CA HIS A 20 -35.04 15.03 11.31
C HIS A 20 -35.01 14.43 9.90
N TRP A 21 -34.02 13.57 9.62
CA TRP A 21 -33.90 12.90 8.32
C TRP A 21 -34.99 11.84 8.16
N VAL A 22 -35.62 11.85 6.99
CA VAL A 22 -36.65 10.87 6.63
C VAL A 22 -35.96 9.71 5.93
N CYS A 23 -35.45 8.75 6.70
CA CYS A 23 -34.95 7.48 6.19
C CYS A 23 -35.31 6.33 7.13
N ASP A 24 -35.37 5.12 6.59
CA ASP A 24 -35.71 3.91 7.37
C ASP A 24 -34.49 3.31 8.08
N GLY A 25 -33.28 3.66 7.65
CA GLY A 25 -32.04 3.17 8.24
C GLY A 25 -30.79 3.86 7.72
N ILE A 26 -29.67 3.66 8.42
CA ILE A 26 -28.40 4.37 8.22
C ILE A 26 -27.26 3.35 8.15
N ILE A 27 -26.35 3.54 7.19
CA ILE A 27 -25.02 2.93 7.19
C ILE A 27 -24.03 4.07 7.35
N ALA A 28 -23.15 4.01 8.35
CA ALA A 28 -22.23 5.11 8.64
C ALA A 28 -20.83 4.65 9.04
N ASP A 29 -19.86 5.55 8.87
CA ASP A 29 -18.49 5.37 9.33
C ASP A 29 -18.41 5.54 10.85
N PHE A 30 -18.17 4.44 11.55
CA PHE A 30 -18.02 4.40 13.00
C PHE A 30 -16.54 4.41 13.43
N ASP A 31 -15.60 4.65 12.51
CA ASP A 31 -14.25 5.08 12.87
C ASP A 31 -14.21 6.57 13.27
N ASP A 32 -15.25 7.34 12.90
CA ASP A 32 -15.47 8.71 13.34
C ASP A 32 -16.16 8.74 14.73
N PRO A 33 -15.48 9.27 15.77
CA PRO A 33 -16.07 9.39 17.11
C PRO A 33 -17.31 10.30 17.16
N ILE A 34 -17.39 11.31 16.30
CA ILE A 34 -18.50 12.26 16.24
C ILE A 34 -19.75 11.55 15.72
N ILE A 35 -19.61 10.75 14.66
CA ILE A 35 -20.69 9.91 14.11
C ILE A 35 -21.15 8.91 15.17
N THR A 36 -20.21 8.22 15.80
CA THR A 36 -20.50 7.22 16.84
C THR A 36 -21.31 7.86 17.98
N GLN A 37 -20.91 9.04 18.45
CA GLN A 37 -21.62 9.75 19.52
C GLN A 37 -23.07 10.12 19.13
N HIS A 38 -23.30 10.53 17.89
CA HIS A 38 -24.63 10.97 17.43
C HIS A 38 -25.56 9.78 17.12
N LEU A 39 -25.04 8.72 16.51
CA LEU A 39 -25.85 7.61 16.01
C LEU A 39 -26.06 6.49 17.02
N SER A 40 -25.24 6.38 18.07
CA SER A 40 -25.39 5.31 19.08
C SER A 40 -26.72 5.35 19.84
N GLN A 41 -27.42 6.50 19.83
CA GLN A 41 -28.73 6.69 20.48
C GLN A 41 -29.85 6.96 19.46
N SER A 42 -29.58 6.75 18.17
CA SER A 42 -30.57 7.00 17.13
C SER A 42 -31.75 6.03 17.26
N PRO A 43 -33.00 6.51 17.07
CA PRO A 43 -34.17 5.63 17.00
C PRO A 43 -34.23 4.81 15.70
N LEU A 44 -33.38 5.12 14.71
CA LEU A 44 -33.32 4.45 13.41
C LEU A 44 -32.44 3.20 13.46
N SER A 45 -32.65 2.29 12.50
CA SER A 45 -31.77 1.12 12.33
C SER A 45 -30.41 1.56 11.79
N VAL A 46 -29.35 1.41 12.58
CA VAL A 46 -27.99 1.81 12.19
C VAL A 46 -27.08 0.60 12.03
N ILE A 47 -26.35 0.53 10.91
CA ILE A 47 -25.22 -0.38 10.72
C ILE A 47 -23.93 0.44 10.75
N GLY A 48 -23.06 0.15 11.72
CA GLY A 48 -21.72 0.73 11.76
C GLY A 48 -20.76 0.02 10.83
N VAL A 49 -19.90 0.79 10.15
CA VAL A 49 -18.79 0.29 9.34
C VAL A 49 -17.50 0.92 9.85
N GLY A 50 -16.42 0.15 10.00
CA GLY A 50 -15.13 0.69 10.43
C GLY A 50 -14.07 -0.38 10.68
N GLY A 51 -13.09 -0.09 11.52
CA GLY A 51 -11.99 -0.97 11.91
C GLY A 51 -12.35 -1.93 13.06
N SER A 52 -11.88 -3.17 12.98
CA SER A 52 -12.02 -4.14 14.06
C SER A 52 -11.23 -3.74 15.31
N TYR A 53 -11.80 -4.00 16.49
CA TYR A 53 -11.13 -3.86 17.79
C TYR A 53 -10.62 -5.20 18.30
N HIS A 54 -9.49 -5.19 19.00
CA HIS A 54 -8.94 -6.36 19.69
C HIS A 54 -9.75 -6.75 20.93
N GLN A 55 -10.36 -5.78 21.63
CA GLN A 55 -11.22 -6.02 22.79
C GLN A 55 -12.69 -5.97 22.39
N ALA A 56 -13.42 -7.05 22.66
CA ALA A 56 -14.84 -7.18 22.31
C ALA A 56 -15.74 -6.11 22.97
N LYS A 57 -15.32 -5.52 24.09
CA LYS A 57 -16.05 -4.46 24.81
C LYS A 57 -15.90 -3.07 24.17
N ASP A 58 -14.91 -2.88 23.29
CA ASP A 58 -14.63 -1.58 22.68
C ASP A 58 -15.45 -1.36 21.39
N TYR A 59 -16.11 -2.41 20.89
CA TYR A 59 -17.05 -2.29 19.78
C TYR A 59 -18.28 -1.46 20.17
N PRO A 60 -18.80 -0.62 19.25
CA PRO A 60 -20.01 0.14 19.49
C PRO A 60 -21.24 -0.76 19.65
N SER A 61 -22.28 -0.23 20.29
CA SER A 61 -23.53 -0.93 20.59
C SER A 61 -24.51 -0.95 19.40
N VAL A 62 -23.99 -1.18 18.19
CA VAL A 62 -24.76 -1.31 16.94
C VAL A 62 -24.30 -2.55 16.18
N PRO A 63 -25.13 -3.13 15.29
CA PRO A 63 -24.65 -4.06 14.27
C PRO A 63 -23.43 -3.47 13.53
N TYR A 64 -22.35 -4.25 13.39
CA TYR A 64 -21.06 -3.71 12.96
C TYR A 64 -20.37 -4.57 11.90
N ILE A 65 -19.97 -3.94 10.80
CA ILE A 65 -19.15 -4.55 9.75
C ILE A 65 -17.74 -3.97 9.86
N ALA A 66 -16.77 -4.79 10.23
CA ALA A 66 -15.41 -4.34 10.49
C ALA A 66 -14.44 -4.81 9.40
N THR A 67 -13.52 -3.95 8.97
CA THR A 67 -12.27 -4.39 8.33
C THR A 67 -11.38 -5.07 9.39
N ASP A 68 -10.83 -6.24 9.09
CA ASP A 68 -9.99 -6.99 10.02
C ASP A 68 -8.58 -6.38 10.10
N ASN A 69 -8.39 -5.47 11.08
CA ASN A 69 -7.12 -4.78 11.32
C ASN A 69 -5.97 -5.75 11.60
N TYR A 70 -6.23 -6.87 12.28
CA TYR A 70 -5.19 -7.86 12.53
C TYR A 70 -4.76 -8.53 11.23
N GLN A 71 -5.71 -8.99 10.41
CA GLN A 71 -5.38 -9.64 9.14
C GLN A 71 -4.71 -8.69 8.15
N LEU A 72 -5.07 -7.41 8.12
CA LEU A 72 -4.37 -6.41 7.30
C LEU A 72 -2.86 -6.38 7.61
N ILE A 73 -2.52 -6.27 8.89
CA ILE A 73 -1.12 -6.22 9.33
C ILE A 73 -0.43 -7.57 9.23
N HIS A 74 -1.16 -8.65 9.51
CA HIS A 74 -0.63 -10.00 9.37
C HIS A 74 -0.25 -10.33 7.92
N GLN A 75 -1.09 -9.97 6.95
CA GLN A 75 -0.78 -10.16 5.52
C GLN A 75 0.43 -9.32 5.10
N ALA A 76 0.49 -8.03 5.49
CA ALA A 76 1.65 -7.18 5.21
C ALA A 76 2.95 -7.73 5.81
N PHE A 77 2.89 -8.21 7.06
CA PHE A 77 4.02 -8.81 7.76
C PHE A 77 4.48 -10.11 7.09
N LEU A 78 3.53 -11.01 6.79
CA LEU A 78 3.84 -12.27 6.10
C LEU A 78 4.48 -12.03 4.73
N HIS A 79 4.01 -11.05 3.98
CA HIS A 79 4.60 -10.67 2.70
C HIS A 79 6.06 -10.27 2.84
N LEU A 80 6.37 -9.32 3.72
CA LEU A 80 7.74 -8.89 3.98
C LEU A 80 8.62 -10.04 4.50
N LYS A 81 8.07 -10.89 5.37
CA LYS A 81 8.75 -12.10 5.87
C LYS A 81 9.06 -13.09 4.75
N GLN A 82 8.13 -13.32 3.83
CA GLN A 82 8.32 -14.21 2.68
C GLN A 82 9.36 -13.69 1.69
N LYS A 83 9.58 -12.37 1.63
CA LYS A 83 10.70 -11.75 0.91
C LYS A 83 12.06 -11.97 1.59
N GLY A 84 12.09 -12.55 2.80
CA GLY A 84 13.32 -12.87 3.52
C GLY A 84 13.84 -11.75 4.43
N LEU A 85 13.06 -10.69 4.63
CA LEU A 85 13.40 -9.59 5.55
C LEU A 85 13.43 -10.10 6.99
N LYS A 86 14.37 -9.57 7.78
CA LYS A 86 14.62 -10.00 9.17
C LYS A 86 14.42 -8.90 10.21
N HIS A 87 14.32 -7.65 9.76
CA HIS A 87 14.04 -6.50 10.61
C HIS A 87 12.71 -5.92 10.17
N PHE A 88 11.85 -5.60 11.14
CA PHE A 88 10.52 -5.09 10.86
C PHE A 88 10.30 -3.79 11.62
N ALA A 89 9.68 -2.84 10.94
CA ALA A 89 9.27 -1.59 11.54
C ALA A 89 7.83 -1.25 11.17
N PHE A 90 7.21 -0.41 11.99
CA PHE A 90 5.85 0.06 11.78
C PHE A 90 5.80 1.59 11.84
N TYR A 91 5.22 2.18 10.82
CA TYR A 91 5.00 3.63 10.74
C TYR A 91 3.54 3.96 11.00
N GLY A 92 3.24 4.33 12.24
CA GLY A 92 1.91 4.63 12.74
C GLY A 92 1.54 6.12 12.64
N LEU A 93 0.37 6.44 13.19
CA LEU A 93 -0.08 7.81 13.44
C LEU A 93 0.21 8.23 14.89
N PRO A 94 0.21 9.53 15.20
CA PRO A 94 0.32 10.05 16.56
C PRO A 94 -0.74 9.43 17.49
N ALA A 95 -0.40 9.26 18.77
CA ALA A 95 -1.29 8.59 19.72
C ALA A 95 -2.52 9.43 20.16
N LYS A 96 -2.53 10.74 19.89
CA LYS A 96 -3.55 11.67 20.39
C LYS A 96 -4.49 12.10 19.26
N ASN A 97 -5.79 11.86 19.42
CA ASN A 97 -6.87 12.27 18.50
C ASN A 97 -6.91 11.55 17.13
N TYR A 98 -6.34 10.36 17.01
CA TYR A 98 -6.35 9.59 15.76
C TYR A 98 -7.35 8.42 15.79
N PRO A 99 -7.77 7.94 14.61
CA PRO A 99 -8.73 6.85 14.51
C PRO A 99 -8.25 5.61 15.23
N HIS A 100 -9.15 4.89 15.91
CA HIS A 100 -8.78 3.72 16.72
C HIS A 100 -8.09 2.64 15.89
N TRP A 101 -8.44 2.50 14.60
CA TRP A 101 -7.82 1.52 13.72
C TRP A 101 -6.30 1.66 13.63
N SER A 102 -5.74 2.86 13.83
CA SER A 102 -4.28 3.03 13.84
C SER A 102 -3.65 2.33 15.05
N ASN A 103 -4.28 2.45 16.22
CA ASN A 103 -3.82 1.79 17.45
C ASN A 103 -4.03 0.28 17.37
N GLU A 104 -5.14 -0.18 16.79
CA GLU A 104 -5.42 -1.60 16.56
C GLU A 104 -4.40 -2.24 15.62
N ARG A 105 -4.02 -1.54 14.55
CA ARG A 105 -2.98 -1.97 13.61
C ARG A 105 -1.59 -1.99 14.27
N GLU A 106 -1.24 -0.97 15.05
CA GLU A 106 0.01 -0.97 15.83
C GLU A 106 0.04 -2.14 16.82
N TYR A 107 -1.07 -2.38 17.52
CA TYR A 107 -1.21 -3.48 18.47
C TYR A 107 -1.03 -4.84 17.77
N ALA A 108 -1.68 -5.04 16.62
CA ALA A 108 -1.49 -6.24 15.80
C ALA A 108 -0.02 -6.42 15.38
N PHE A 109 0.66 -5.35 14.96
CA PHE A 109 2.08 -5.40 14.62
C PHE A 109 2.93 -5.85 15.81
N ARG A 110 2.74 -5.25 17.00
CA ARG A 110 3.43 -5.62 18.24
C ARG A 110 3.25 -7.10 18.58
N GLN A 111 2.02 -7.60 18.48
CA GLN A 111 1.73 -9.01 18.72
C GLN A 111 2.48 -9.93 17.75
N LEU A 112 2.48 -9.60 16.45
CA LEU A 112 3.10 -10.41 15.41
C LEU A 112 4.62 -10.49 15.57
N VAL A 113 5.32 -9.37 15.74
CA VAL A 113 6.78 -9.38 15.91
C VAL A 113 7.20 -10.11 17.19
N THR A 114 6.42 -9.98 18.27
CA THR A 114 6.69 -10.66 19.53
C THR A 114 6.51 -12.17 19.39
N ARG A 115 5.40 -12.61 18.77
CA ARG A 115 5.08 -14.03 18.54
C ARG A 115 6.14 -14.71 17.67
N GLU A 116 6.61 -14.01 16.64
CA GLU A 116 7.59 -14.51 15.67
C GLU A 116 9.05 -14.27 16.09
N LYS A 117 9.27 -13.65 17.25
CA LYS A 117 10.60 -13.36 17.83
C LYS A 117 11.49 -12.47 16.95
N TYR A 118 10.90 -11.52 16.25
CA TYR A 118 11.64 -10.49 15.52
C TYR A 118 11.72 -9.19 16.35
N PRO A 119 12.82 -8.43 16.25
CA PRO A 119 12.84 -7.07 16.76
C PRO A 119 11.90 -6.20 15.91
N GLY A 120 10.92 -5.58 16.57
CA GLY A 120 10.00 -4.63 15.96
C GLY A 120 10.27 -3.20 16.43
N ILE A 121 10.45 -2.28 15.50
CA ILE A 121 10.62 -0.85 15.78
C ILE A 121 9.34 -0.11 15.41
N ILE A 122 8.81 0.71 16.31
CA ILE A 122 7.58 1.48 16.06
C ILE A 122 7.93 2.95 16.08
N TYR A 123 7.48 3.66 15.05
CA TYR A 123 7.53 5.11 15.00
C TYR A 123 6.15 5.66 14.75
N ASN A 124 5.65 6.35 15.76
CA ASN A 124 4.43 7.15 15.66
C ASN A 124 4.89 8.54 15.26
N GLY A 125 4.67 8.89 13.99
CA GLY A 125 5.11 10.18 13.48
C GLY A 125 4.26 11.32 14.03
N MET A 126 4.26 12.45 13.33
CA MET A 126 3.52 13.65 13.71
C MET A 126 2.36 13.91 12.74
N ASP A 127 1.41 14.74 13.18
CA ASP A 127 0.45 15.43 12.32
C ASP A 127 1.24 16.21 11.27
N ILE A 128 0.80 16.15 10.02
CA ILE A 128 1.43 16.89 8.93
C ILE A 128 0.52 18.07 8.60
N THR A 129 0.93 19.25 9.03
CA THR A 129 0.35 20.53 8.62
C THR A 129 1.34 21.25 7.72
N GLN A 130 0.87 22.26 6.98
CA GLN A 130 1.75 23.09 6.16
C GLN A 130 2.88 23.74 6.99
N GLU A 131 2.60 24.08 8.25
CA GLU A 131 3.53 24.77 9.14
C GLU A 131 4.62 23.86 9.70
N ASN A 132 4.33 22.57 9.89
CA ASN A 132 5.26 21.63 10.52
C ASN A 132 5.88 20.61 9.55
N TRP A 133 5.51 20.66 8.27
CA TRP A 133 5.92 19.67 7.26
C TRP A 133 7.43 19.42 7.23
N GLN A 134 8.24 20.48 7.23
CA GLN A 134 9.70 20.34 7.23
C GLN A 134 10.21 19.66 8.51
N HIS A 135 9.62 19.97 9.65
CA HIS A 135 9.98 19.34 10.92
C HIS A 135 9.57 17.86 10.94
N ALA A 136 8.37 17.53 10.44
CA ALA A 136 7.90 16.16 10.27
C ALA A 136 8.82 15.35 9.35
N GLN A 137 9.26 15.94 8.25
CA GLN A 137 10.19 15.31 7.33
C GLN A 137 11.55 15.05 7.99
N ASN A 138 12.10 16.01 8.73
CA ASN A 138 13.38 15.84 9.42
C ASN A 138 13.32 14.73 10.48
N ARG A 139 12.26 14.71 11.31
CA ARG A 139 12.07 13.67 12.33
C ARG A 139 11.90 12.28 11.73
N LEU A 140 11.22 12.19 10.59
CA LEU A 140 11.09 10.94 9.85
C LEU A 140 12.44 10.51 9.26
N SER A 141 13.22 11.46 8.73
CA SER A 141 14.57 11.23 8.20
C SER A 141 15.52 10.69 9.27
N ASP A 142 15.48 11.27 10.48
CA ASP A 142 16.27 10.81 11.62
C ASP A 142 15.91 9.36 11.96
N TRP A 143 14.62 9.04 12.06
CA TRP A 143 14.17 7.70 12.41
C TRP A 143 14.58 6.66 11.38
N ILE A 144 14.38 6.93 10.08
CA ILE A 144 14.73 5.99 9.02
C ILE A 144 16.21 5.63 9.06
N GLN A 145 17.09 6.62 9.28
CA GLN A 145 18.55 6.39 9.37
C GLN A 145 18.97 5.56 10.59
N THR A 146 18.11 5.40 11.60
CA THR A 146 18.37 4.49 12.73
C THR A 146 18.04 3.02 12.44
N LEU A 147 17.31 2.74 11.35
CA LEU A 147 16.87 1.39 11.02
C LEU A 147 18.03 0.54 10.47
N PRO A 148 18.14 -0.74 10.87
CA PRO A 148 19.08 -1.65 10.25
C PRO A 148 18.83 -1.79 8.74
N PRO A 149 19.86 -2.07 7.93
CA PRO A 149 19.66 -2.44 6.53
C PRO A 149 18.72 -3.64 6.39
N GLN A 150 17.99 -3.69 5.29
CA GLN A 150 17.01 -4.74 4.97
C GLN A 150 15.86 -4.77 5.99
N THR A 151 15.39 -3.58 6.39
CA THR A 151 14.19 -3.42 7.22
C THR A 151 12.94 -3.33 6.36
N GLY A 152 11.94 -4.15 6.67
CA GLY A 152 10.60 -4.06 6.11
C GLY A 152 9.72 -3.15 6.98
N ILE A 153 9.22 -2.06 6.40
CA ILE A 153 8.35 -1.10 7.07
C ILE A 153 6.90 -1.32 6.62
N ILE A 154 6.02 -1.55 7.59
CA ILE A 154 4.56 -1.54 7.39
C ILE A 154 4.06 -0.15 7.79
N ALA A 155 3.52 0.60 6.84
CA ALA A 155 2.87 1.87 7.14
C ALA A 155 1.37 1.65 7.36
N VAL A 156 0.81 2.37 8.34
CA VAL A 156 -0.59 2.19 8.73
C VAL A 156 -1.60 2.59 7.65
N THR A 157 -1.18 3.42 6.69
CA THR A 157 -1.92 3.81 5.48
C THR A 157 -0.96 4.01 4.31
N ASP A 158 -1.47 3.96 3.09
CA ASP A 158 -0.69 4.29 1.89
C ASP A 158 -0.17 5.73 1.90
N ALA A 159 -0.93 6.69 2.46
CA ALA A 159 -0.48 8.06 2.62
C ALA A 159 0.81 8.16 3.46
N ARG A 160 0.90 7.40 4.56
CA ARG A 160 2.09 7.32 5.40
C ARG A 160 3.23 6.60 4.68
N ALA A 161 2.92 5.54 3.93
CA ALA A 161 3.92 4.86 3.10
C ALA A 161 4.53 5.78 2.03
N ARG A 162 3.74 6.67 1.42
CA ARG A 162 4.23 7.65 0.44
C ARG A 162 5.10 8.73 1.08
N HIS A 163 4.75 9.18 2.29
CA HIS A 163 5.60 10.08 3.04
C HIS A 163 6.98 9.45 3.30
N LEU A 164 7.05 8.16 3.63
CA LEU A 164 8.32 7.41 3.72
C LEU A 164 9.07 7.38 2.39
N LEU A 165 8.40 7.04 1.29
CA LEU A 165 9.03 6.99 -0.04
C LEU A 165 9.66 8.33 -0.43
N GLN A 166 9.00 9.45 -0.11
CA GLN A 166 9.53 10.78 -0.37
C GLN A 166 10.80 11.07 0.45
N VAL A 167 10.82 10.66 1.73
CA VAL A 167 12.02 10.80 2.56
C VAL A 167 13.15 9.92 2.05
N CYS A 168 12.87 8.68 1.65
CA CYS A 168 13.87 7.79 1.06
C CYS A 168 14.49 8.38 -0.22
N ASP A 169 13.69 8.96 -1.12
CA ASP A 169 14.19 9.62 -2.33
C ASP A 169 15.11 10.81 -1.98
N ASN A 170 14.70 11.64 -1.00
CA ASN A 170 15.50 12.79 -0.56
C ASN A 170 16.83 12.40 0.11
N LEU A 171 16.87 11.27 0.82
CA LEU A 171 18.06 10.75 1.48
C LEU A 171 18.90 9.83 0.57
N ASN A 172 18.45 9.55 -0.66
CA ASN A 172 19.01 8.53 -1.54
C ASN A 172 19.07 7.13 -0.89
N ILE A 173 18.08 6.80 -0.07
CA ILE A 173 17.93 5.45 0.50
C ILE A 173 17.27 4.54 -0.53
N ASN A 174 17.88 3.39 -0.77
CA ASN A 174 17.46 2.48 -1.82
C ASN A 174 16.24 1.66 -1.37
N VAL A 175 15.15 1.81 -2.11
CA VAL A 175 13.92 1.03 -1.91
C VAL A 175 13.70 0.14 -3.13
N PRO A 176 13.59 -1.21 -2.96
CA PRO A 176 13.44 -1.95 -1.71
C PRO A 176 14.73 -2.44 -1.03
N GLU A 177 15.92 -2.23 -1.62
CA GLU A 177 17.16 -2.94 -1.26
C GLU A 177 17.66 -2.68 0.17
N GLU A 178 17.60 -1.42 0.63
CA GLU A 178 17.94 -1.05 2.01
C GLU A 178 16.71 -1.08 2.89
N ILE A 179 15.58 -0.59 2.38
CA ILE A 179 14.33 -0.51 3.10
C ILE A 179 13.19 -0.92 2.17
N SER A 180 12.41 -1.90 2.59
CA SER A 180 11.17 -2.29 1.92
C SER A 180 9.99 -1.62 2.59
N ILE A 181 9.02 -1.13 1.81
CA ILE A 181 7.88 -0.36 2.33
C ILE A 181 6.59 -0.96 1.78
N ILE A 182 5.66 -1.31 2.66
CA ILE A 182 4.30 -1.72 2.31
C ILE A 182 3.28 -0.82 3.00
N GLY A 183 2.28 -0.38 2.25
CA GLY A 183 1.13 0.36 2.75
C GLY A 183 -0.10 -0.53 2.94
N ILE A 184 -1.20 0.13 3.28
CA ILE A 184 -2.54 -0.44 3.44
C ILE A 184 -3.46 0.56 2.74
N ASP A 185 -4.48 0.07 2.03
CA ASP A 185 -5.60 0.80 1.37
C ASP A 185 -5.64 0.64 -0.17
N ASP A 186 -4.50 0.40 -0.83
CA ASP A 186 -4.32 0.39 -2.29
C ASP A 186 -4.97 1.59 -3.00
N GLU A 187 -4.65 2.79 -2.53
CA GLU A 187 -5.30 4.02 -2.99
C GLU A 187 -4.87 4.38 -4.44
N ASP A 188 -5.85 4.44 -5.35
CA ASP A 188 -5.63 4.59 -6.80
C ASP A 188 -5.08 5.97 -7.22
N MET A 189 -5.60 7.05 -6.63
CA MET A 189 -5.36 8.45 -7.07
C MET A 189 -3.89 8.88 -6.98
N THR A 190 -3.13 8.26 -6.10
CA THR A 190 -1.78 8.67 -5.70
C THR A 190 -0.72 7.65 -6.11
N ARG A 191 -1.12 6.61 -6.86
CA ARG A 191 -0.24 5.55 -7.39
C ARG A 191 0.85 6.09 -8.33
N TYR A 192 0.59 7.18 -9.04
CA TYR A 192 1.48 7.74 -10.08
C TYR A 192 2.39 8.86 -9.61
N LEU A 193 2.22 9.33 -8.36
CA LEU A 193 2.94 10.51 -7.85
C LEU A 193 4.37 10.18 -7.40
N SER A 194 4.65 8.92 -7.08
CA SER A 194 5.99 8.46 -6.68
C SER A 194 6.68 7.71 -7.82
N ARG A 195 8.00 7.89 -7.94
CA ARG A 195 8.83 7.10 -8.88
C ARG A 195 8.80 5.61 -8.56
N ILE A 196 8.67 5.27 -7.28
CA ILE A 196 8.63 3.91 -6.76
C ILE A 196 7.18 3.53 -6.50
N ALA A 197 6.70 2.52 -7.22
CA ALA A 197 5.35 2.02 -7.06
C ALA A 197 5.20 1.33 -5.69
N LEU A 198 4.21 1.79 -4.91
CA LEU A 198 3.95 1.33 -3.54
C LEU A 198 3.19 0.01 -3.52
N SER A 199 3.72 -1.00 -2.86
CA SER A 199 3.01 -2.24 -2.53
C SER A 199 2.00 -1.95 -1.43
N SER A 200 0.80 -2.54 -1.51
CA SER A 200 -0.25 -2.26 -0.54
C SER A 200 -1.17 -3.45 -0.30
N VAL A 201 -1.72 -3.54 0.91
CA VAL A 201 -2.77 -4.50 1.24
C VAL A 201 -4.14 -3.92 0.88
N VAL A 202 -4.89 -4.63 0.05
CA VAL A 202 -6.23 -4.26 -0.41
C VAL A 202 -7.25 -4.65 0.65
N GLN A 203 -7.96 -3.67 1.18
CA GLN A 203 -9.06 -3.90 2.12
C GLN A 203 -10.28 -4.53 1.44
N GLY A 204 -11.13 -5.19 2.23
CA GLY A 204 -12.42 -5.74 1.80
C GLY A 204 -13.54 -4.70 1.65
N SER A 205 -13.24 -3.43 1.36
CA SER A 205 -14.19 -2.31 1.47
C SER A 205 -15.48 -2.50 0.66
N ARG A 206 -15.38 -3.04 -0.57
CA ARG A 206 -16.56 -3.35 -1.40
C ARG A 206 -17.44 -4.43 -0.75
N GLN A 207 -16.83 -5.46 -0.18
CA GLN A 207 -17.53 -6.52 0.53
C GLN A 207 -18.14 -6.01 1.84
N MET A 208 -17.46 -5.11 2.55
CA MET A 208 -17.99 -4.43 3.74
C MET A 208 -19.28 -3.68 3.39
N GLY A 209 -19.27 -2.85 2.35
CA GLY A 209 -20.46 -2.11 1.91
C GLY A 209 -21.62 -3.05 1.50
N TYR A 210 -21.32 -4.12 0.76
CA TYR A 210 -22.32 -5.13 0.40
C TYR A 210 -22.95 -5.79 1.63
N LEU A 211 -22.13 -6.21 2.60
CA LEU A 211 -22.60 -6.85 3.82
C LEU A 211 -23.38 -5.88 4.71
N ALA A 212 -22.97 -4.61 4.79
CA ALA A 212 -23.69 -3.59 5.52
C ALA A 212 -25.08 -3.35 4.94
N ALA A 213 -25.20 -3.21 3.62
CA ALA A 213 -26.49 -3.05 2.95
C ALA A 213 -27.39 -4.29 3.09
N LYS A 214 -26.81 -5.48 2.94
CA LYS A 214 -27.53 -6.75 3.14
C LYS A 214 -28.07 -6.88 4.56
N LEU A 215 -27.25 -6.54 5.55
CA LEU A 215 -27.63 -6.61 6.95
C LEU A 215 -28.70 -5.58 7.29
N LEU A 216 -28.58 -4.35 6.80
CA LEU A 216 -29.60 -3.33 6.99
C LEU A 216 -30.94 -3.79 6.41
N HIS A 217 -30.93 -4.32 5.18
CA HIS A 217 -32.15 -4.84 4.56
C HIS A 217 -32.83 -5.94 5.38
N GLN A 218 -32.07 -6.86 5.99
CA GLN A 218 -32.62 -7.91 6.86
C GLN A 218 -33.29 -7.32 8.12
N ILE A 219 -32.68 -6.30 8.72
CA ILE A 219 -33.25 -5.62 9.90
C ILE A 219 -34.55 -4.91 9.53
N LEU A 220 -34.59 -4.23 8.38
CA LEU A 220 -35.78 -3.50 7.90
C LEU A 220 -36.96 -4.42 7.56
N GLU A 221 -36.69 -5.65 7.11
CA GLU A 221 -37.73 -6.67 6.86
C GLU A 221 -38.26 -7.33 8.16
N GLY A 222 -37.83 -6.86 9.34
CA GLY A 222 -38.33 -7.37 10.61
C GLY A 222 -37.73 -8.72 10.99
N HIS A 223 -36.49 -9.00 10.57
CA HIS A 223 -35.69 -10.13 11.05
C HIS A 223 -34.68 -9.65 12.10
N PRO A 224 -35.09 -9.31 13.34
CA PRO A 224 -34.17 -8.87 14.38
C PRO A 224 -33.23 -10.02 14.75
N THR A 225 -31.94 -9.72 14.83
CA THR A 225 -30.93 -10.63 15.38
C THR A 225 -30.94 -10.57 16.92
N GLU A 226 -30.99 -11.73 17.58
CA GLU A 226 -30.95 -11.83 19.06
C GLU A 226 -29.64 -11.27 19.66
N GLN A 227 -28.57 -11.22 18.87
CA GLN A 227 -27.27 -10.65 19.23
C GLN A 227 -26.88 -9.58 18.21
N LEU A 228 -26.20 -8.53 18.67
CA LEU A 228 -25.62 -7.51 17.79
C LEU A 228 -24.56 -8.17 16.89
N PRO A 229 -24.81 -8.32 15.57
CA PRO A 229 -23.90 -9.03 14.69
C PRO A 229 -22.64 -8.20 14.49
N ARG A 230 -21.49 -8.88 14.57
CA ARG A 230 -20.16 -8.31 14.32
C ARG A 230 -19.49 -9.16 13.25
N ILE A 231 -19.34 -8.60 12.05
CA ILE A 231 -18.81 -9.33 10.91
C ILE A 231 -17.45 -8.74 10.55
N LEU A 232 -16.40 -9.53 10.72
CA LEU A 232 -15.05 -9.18 10.29
C LEU A 232 -14.90 -9.52 8.80
N VAL A 233 -14.43 -8.54 8.02
CA VAL A 233 -14.13 -8.70 6.60
C VAL A 233 -12.61 -8.70 6.44
N PRO A 234 -12.01 -9.81 5.95
CA PRO A 234 -10.58 -9.89 5.74
C PRO A 234 -10.11 -9.04 4.54
N PRO A 235 -8.81 -8.75 4.44
CA PRO A 235 -8.24 -8.17 3.22
C PRO A 235 -8.44 -9.08 2.00
N VAL A 236 -8.55 -8.48 0.82
CA VAL A 236 -8.76 -9.21 -0.44
C VAL A 236 -7.48 -9.86 -0.93
N LYS A 237 -6.41 -9.06 -1.02
CA LYS A 237 -5.09 -9.48 -1.52
C LYS A 237 -4.03 -8.43 -1.22
N ILE A 238 -2.78 -8.77 -1.48
CA ILE A 238 -1.67 -7.82 -1.54
C ILE A 238 -1.43 -7.48 -3.01
N ILE A 239 -1.31 -6.19 -3.32
CA ILE A 239 -0.72 -5.77 -4.59
C ILE A 239 0.77 -5.57 -4.38
N GLU A 240 1.55 -6.54 -4.85
CA GLU A 240 2.99 -6.43 -4.85
C GLU A 240 3.44 -5.43 -5.92
N ARG A 241 4.28 -4.49 -5.51
CA ARG A 241 4.92 -3.51 -6.38
C ARG A 241 6.39 -3.34 -5.98
N ARG A 242 7.09 -2.42 -6.65
CA ARG A 242 8.53 -2.23 -6.50
C ARG A 242 8.97 -1.97 -5.05
N SER A 243 8.17 -1.29 -4.23
CA SER A 243 8.57 -0.97 -2.86
C SER A 243 8.80 -2.18 -1.95
N THR A 244 8.41 -3.39 -2.36
CA THR A 244 8.68 -4.65 -1.64
C THR A 244 9.29 -5.74 -2.53
N ASP A 245 9.79 -5.39 -3.72
CA ASP A 245 10.47 -6.33 -4.63
C ASP A 245 11.89 -6.63 -4.14
N PHE A 246 12.02 -6.90 -2.84
CA PHE A 246 13.28 -7.14 -2.17
C PHE A 246 13.84 -8.48 -2.59
N HIS A 247 15.13 -8.44 -2.93
CA HIS A 247 15.95 -9.60 -3.18
C HIS A 247 17.11 -9.53 -2.20
N SER A 248 17.42 -10.65 -1.54
CA SER A 248 18.50 -10.72 -0.55
C SER A 248 19.87 -10.69 -1.23
N PHE A 249 20.26 -9.55 -1.79
CA PHE A 249 21.60 -9.30 -2.27
C PHE A 249 22.48 -8.98 -1.06
N SER A 250 23.61 -9.68 -0.94
CA SER A 250 24.54 -9.50 0.17
C SER A 250 25.71 -8.59 -0.20
N ASP A 251 25.93 -8.41 -1.50
CA ASP A 251 27.04 -7.67 -2.05
C ASP A 251 26.67 -6.20 -2.25
N PRO A 252 27.30 -5.25 -1.53
CA PRO A 252 26.99 -3.82 -1.64
C PRO A 252 27.13 -3.27 -3.05
N THR A 253 28.06 -3.82 -3.84
CA THR A 253 28.26 -3.39 -5.23
C THR A 253 27.12 -3.88 -6.11
N VAL A 254 26.63 -5.10 -5.88
CA VAL A 254 25.45 -5.62 -6.62
C VAL A 254 24.22 -4.81 -6.25
N VAL A 255 24.02 -4.50 -4.97
CA VAL A 255 22.93 -3.62 -4.50
C VAL A 255 22.99 -2.27 -5.22
N GLN A 256 24.16 -1.62 -5.26
CA GLN A 256 24.33 -0.34 -5.93
C GLN A 256 24.11 -0.43 -7.46
N ALA A 257 24.55 -1.52 -8.10
CA ALA A 257 24.33 -1.75 -9.53
C ALA A 257 22.85 -1.94 -9.85
N MET A 258 22.14 -2.78 -9.07
CA MET A 258 20.70 -3.00 -9.19
C MET A 258 19.94 -1.68 -9.01
N HIS A 259 20.27 -0.90 -7.99
CA HIS A 259 19.70 0.42 -7.77
C HIS A 259 19.89 1.34 -8.98
N TYR A 260 21.13 1.47 -9.47
CA TYR A 260 21.41 2.30 -10.63
C TYR A 260 20.57 1.88 -11.85
N ILE A 261 20.46 0.57 -12.10
CA ILE A 261 19.61 0.03 -13.16
C ILE A 261 18.16 0.44 -12.92
N TYR A 262 17.62 0.22 -11.73
CA TYR A 262 16.22 0.49 -11.46
C TYR A 262 15.81 1.97 -11.61
N TYR A 263 16.71 2.92 -11.36
CA TYR A 263 16.45 4.36 -11.51
C TYR A 263 16.72 4.89 -12.92
N ASN A 264 17.54 4.18 -13.71
CA ASN A 264 18.04 4.69 -14.99
C ASN A 264 17.73 3.78 -16.20
N ALA A 265 17.16 2.58 -16.02
CA ALA A 265 16.87 1.62 -17.09
C ALA A 265 16.10 2.25 -18.26
N CYS A 266 15.10 3.06 -17.95
CA CYS A 266 14.26 3.72 -18.95
C CYS A 266 14.93 4.92 -19.64
N LYS A 267 16.09 5.38 -19.14
CA LYS A 267 16.90 6.45 -19.77
C LYS A 267 17.82 5.94 -20.89
N GLY A 268 17.66 4.68 -21.29
CA GLY A 268 18.47 4.08 -22.36
C GLY A 268 19.90 3.76 -21.94
N ILE A 269 20.13 3.44 -20.66
CA ILE A 269 21.45 3.05 -20.17
C ILE A 269 21.93 1.73 -20.79
N LYS A 270 23.25 1.58 -20.83
CA LYS A 270 24.01 0.40 -21.22
C LYS A 270 24.79 -0.13 -20.02
N THR A 271 25.32 -1.34 -20.17
CA THR A 271 26.13 -2.00 -19.13
C THR A 271 27.31 -1.16 -18.69
N GLU A 272 27.94 -0.40 -19.60
CA GLU A 272 29.07 0.49 -19.29
C GLU A 272 28.70 1.54 -18.24
N GLN A 273 27.52 2.15 -18.34
CA GLN A 273 27.08 3.18 -17.40
C GLN A 273 26.81 2.61 -16.00
N VAL A 274 26.44 1.33 -15.91
CA VAL A 274 26.32 0.64 -14.61
C VAL A 274 27.70 0.43 -13.99
N LEU A 275 28.69 0.03 -14.79
CA LEU A 275 30.08 -0.15 -14.33
C LEU A 275 30.68 1.14 -13.80
N ASP A 276 30.46 2.24 -14.52
CA ASP A 276 30.91 3.58 -14.12
C ASP A 276 30.26 4.01 -12.80
N ALA A 277 28.97 3.73 -12.62
CA ALA A 277 28.23 4.09 -11.41
C ALA A 277 28.72 3.38 -10.13
N VAL A 278 29.24 2.15 -10.27
CA VAL A 278 29.77 1.38 -9.13
C VAL A 278 31.30 1.37 -9.05
N ASN A 279 31.97 2.07 -9.98
CA ASN A 279 33.42 2.18 -10.08
C ASN A 279 34.15 0.81 -10.05
N MET A 280 33.70 -0.14 -10.89
CA MET A 280 34.29 -1.48 -10.98
C MET A 280 34.54 -1.94 -12.41
N SER A 281 35.53 -2.83 -12.57
CA SER A 281 35.81 -3.48 -13.86
C SER A 281 34.69 -4.44 -14.27
N ARG A 282 34.46 -4.55 -15.59
CA ARG A 282 33.42 -5.41 -16.18
C ARG A 282 33.44 -6.83 -15.64
N SER A 283 34.58 -7.50 -15.73
CA SER A 283 34.70 -8.91 -15.37
C SER A 283 34.34 -9.17 -13.91
N ASN A 284 34.74 -8.26 -13.02
CA ASN A 284 34.49 -8.40 -11.59
C ASN A 284 33.01 -8.13 -11.27
N LEU A 285 32.41 -7.07 -11.82
CA LEU A 285 30.99 -6.79 -11.58
C LEU A 285 30.11 -7.89 -12.19
N GLU A 286 30.34 -8.31 -13.43
CA GLU A 286 29.52 -9.35 -14.08
C GLU A 286 29.56 -10.67 -13.32
N GLN A 287 30.73 -11.07 -12.79
CA GLN A 287 30.85 -12.29 -11.99
C GLN A 287 30.06 -12.17 -10.68
N ARG A 288 30.21 -11.07 -9.93
CA ARG A 288 29.50 -10.82 -8.67
C ARG A 288 28.00 -10.73 -8.90
N PHE A 289 27.59 -9.97 -9.90
CA PHE A 289 26.20 -9.76 -10.29
C PHE A 289 25.54 -11.06 -10.73
N LYS A 290 26.19 -11.87 -11.57
CA LYS A 290 25.65 -13.18 -11.97
C LYS A 290 25.57 -14.16 -10.81
N LYS A 291 26.51 -14.10 -9.86
CA LYS A 291 26.51 -14.95 -8.65
C LYS A 291 25.32 -14.65 -7.73
N GLU A 292 24.99 -13.38 -7.51
CA GLU A 292 23.89 -13.00 -6.62
C GLU A 292 22.52 -12.91 -7.32
N VAL A 293 22.48 -12.34 -8.53
CA VAL A 293 21.23 -12.07 -9.27
C VAL A 293 20.84 -13.23 -10.20
N GLY A 294 21.79 -14.11 -10.54
CA GLY A 294 21.56 -15.22 -11.48
C GLY A 294 21.45 -14.80 -12.95
N LYS A 295 21.49 -13.49 -13.24
CA LYS A 295 21.30 -12.90 -14.58
C LYS A 295 22.48 -12.00 -14.95
N THR A 296 22.58 -11.63 -16.22
CA THR A 296 23.55 -10.61 -16.67
C THR A 296 23.00 -9.21 -16.43
N ILE A 297 23.89 -8.22 -16.29
CA ILE A 297 23.52 -6.80 -16.14
C ILE A 297 22.60 -6.36 -17.28
N HIS A 298 22.94 -6.73 -18.52
CA HIS A 298 22.12 -6.43 -19.70
C HIS A 298 20.72 -7.04 -19.62
N ALA A 299 20.60 -8.29 -19.16
CA ALA A 299 19.30 -8.94 -19.02
C ALA A 299 18.42 -8.21 -17.99
N VAL A 300 19.00 -7.77 -16.87
CA VAL A 300 18.24 -7.02 -15.85
C VAL A 300 17.81 -5.65 -16.35
N ILE A 301 18.69 -4.90 -17.03
CA ILE A 301 18.30 -3.62 -17.66
C ILE A 301 17.10 -3.83 -18.58
N TYR A 302 17.15 -4.88 -19.40
CA TYR A 302 16.10 -5.20 -20.35
C TYR A 302 14.77 -5.58 -19.67
N GLU A 303 14.81 -6.42 -18.64
CA GLU A 303 13.64 -6.82 -17.85
C GLU A 303 13.00 -5.61 -17.16
N GLU A 304 13.79 -4.70 -16.59
CA GLU A 304 13.28 -3.51 -15.91
C GLU A 304 12.58 -2.53 -16.86
N LYS A 305 13.09 -2.38 -18.09
CA LYS A 305 12.39 -1.60 -19.14
C LYS A 305 11.03 -2.23 -19.48
N LEU A 306 10.97 -3.56 -19.59
CA LEU A 306 9.73 -4.28 -19.88
C LEU A 306 8.73 -4.19 -18.73
N LYS A 307 9.18 -4.37 -17.48
CA LYS A 307 8.34 -4.18 -16.29
C LYS A 307 7.74 -2.78 -16.25
N ARG A 308 8.54 -1.74 -16.52
CA ARG A 308 8.04 -0.36 -16.57
C ARG A 308 7.02 -0.16 -17.69
N ALA A 309 7.29 -0.68 -18.88
CA ALA A 309 6.36 -0.58 -20.01
C ALA A 309 5.03 -1.29 -19.71
N LYS A 310 5.07 -2.51 -19.15
CA LYS A 310 3.90 -3.26 -18.72
C LYS A 310 3.08 -2.47 -17.69
N ASN A 311 3.75 -1.87 -16.70
CA ASN A 311 3.08 -1.04 -15.71
C ASN A 311 2.39 0.17 -16.35
N LEU A 312 3.09 0.93 -17.21
CA LEU A 312 2.50 2.08 -17.89
C LEU A 312 1.32 1.70 -18.80
N LEU A 313 1.36 0.52 -19.43
CA LEU A 313 0.26 0.03 -20.26
C LEU A 313 -1.00 -0.24 -19.44
N ALA A 314 -0.86 -0.87 -18.26
CA ALA A 314 -1.98 -1.25 -17.38
C ALA A 314 -2.52 -0.10 -16.54
N THR A 315 -1.76 0.99 -16.39
CA THR A 315 -2.06 1.99 -15.36
C THR A 315 -2.20 3.41 -15.90
N THR A 316 -1.84 3.64 -17.17
CA THR A 316 -1.92 4.98 -17.79
C THR A 316 -2.60 4.92 -19.14
N THR A 317 -3.18 6.06 -19.55
CA THR A 317 -3.80 6.25 -20.88
C THR A 317 -2.80 6.71 -21.95
N LEU A 318 -1.51 6.78 -21.62
CA LEU A 318 -0.45 7.21 -22.56
C LEU A 318 -0.46 6.37 -23.83
N SER A 319 -0.13 6.97 -24.98
CA SER A 319 -0.03 6.21 -26.22
C SER A 319 1.09 5.17 -26.15
N ILE A 320 0.93 4.07 -26.88
CA ILE A 320 1.96 3.00 -26.92
C ILE A 320 3.30 3.56 -27.46
N GLN A 321 3.23 4.56 -28.34
CA GLN A 321 4.41 5.28 -28.85
C GLN A 321 5.12 6.07 -27.74
N GLU A 322 4.38 6.82 -26.91
CA GLU A 322 4.95 7.53 -25.77
C GLU A 322 5.57 6.56 -24.76
N ILE A 323 4.90 5.46 -24.44
CA ILE A 323 5.43 4.44 -23.52
C ILE A 323 6.74 3.86 -24.06
N SER A 324 6.79 3.53 -25.34
CA SER A 324 8.01 3.05 -26.00
C SER A 324 9.17 4.04 -25.83
N LEU A 325 8.91 5.33 -26.07
CA LEU A 325 9.90 6.39 -25.94
C LEU A 325 10.34 6.59 -24.48
N MET A 326 9.38 6.66 -23.55
CA MET A 326 9.61 6.86 -22.12
C MET A 326 10.38 5.71 -21.49
N CYS A 327 10.21 4.48 -21.98
CA CYS A 327 10.98 3.32 -21.55
C CYS A 327 12.34 3.21 -22.25
N GLY A 328 12.70 4.15 -23.12
CA GLY A 328 14.01 4.20 -23.77
C GLY A 328 14.21 3.13 -24.85
N TYR A 329 13.14 2.71 -25.54
CA TYR A 329 13.27 1.83 -26.71
C TYR A 329 13.57 2.64 -27.97
N PRO A 330 14.47 2.14 -28.85
CA PRO A 330 14.93 2.89 -30.03
C PRO A 330 13.84 3.08 -31.09
N SER A 331 12.85 2.18 -31.15
CA SER A 331 11.72 2.29 -32.05
C SER A 331 10.49 1.55 -31.51
N LEU A 332 9.31 1.97 -31.97
CA LEU A 332 8.05 1.32 -31.63
C LEU A 332 8.01 -0.13 -32.11
N GLN A 333 8.54 -0.40 -33.31
CA GLN A 333 8.59 -1.76 -33.87
C GLN A 333 9.46 -2.67 -32.99
N TYR A 334 10.60 -2.16 -32.52
CA TYR A 334 11.45 -2.92 -31.60
C TYR A 334 10.73 -3.20 -30.30
N PHE A 335 10.09 -2.19 -29.68
CA PHE A 335 9.28 -2.38 -28.47
C PHE A 335 8.19 -3.45 -28.66
N TYR A 336 7.41 -3.39 -29.75
CA TYR A 336 6.39 -4.39 -30.06
C TYR A 336 6.98 -5.81 -30.16
N SER A 337 8.09 -5.96 -30.89
CA SER A 337 8.73 -7.28 -31.08
C SER A 337 9.20 -7.88 -29.76
N ILE A 338 9.78 -7.04 -28.89
CA ILE A 338 10.34 -7.41 -27.60
C ILE A 338 9.23 -7.73 -26.60
N PHE A 339 8.19 -6.90 -26.52
CA PHE A 339 7.06 -7.10 -25.62
C PHE A 339 6.31 -8.38 -25.98
N LYS A 340 6.05 -8.62 -27.28
CA LYS A 340 5.41 -9.84 -27.76
C LYS A 340 6.24 -11.09 -27.47
N LYS A 341 7.57 -11.00 -27.61
CA LYS A 341 8.47 -12.10 -27.28
C LYS A 341 8.41 -12.46 -25.80
N GLU A 342 8.33 -11.46 -24.91
CA GLU A 342 8.35 -11.70 -23.46
C GLU A 342 6.98 -12.15 -22.92
N PHE A 343 5.89 -11.49 -23.34
CA PHE A 343 4.57 -11.68 -22.75
C PHE A 343 3.59 -12.48 -23.62
N GLY A 344 4.01 -12.90 -24.82
CA GLY A 344 3.19 -13.69 -25.75
C GLY A 344 2.10 -12.91 -26.49
N MET A 345 1.86 -11.65 -26.14
CA MET A 345 0.83 -10.77 -26.70
C MET A 345 1.38 -9.39 -27.04
N THR A 346 0.71 -8.62 -27.89
CA THR A 346 1.19 -7.27 -28.24
C THR A 346 0.92 -6.28 -27.10
N PRO A 347 1.67 -5.15 -27.02
CA PRO A 347 1.36 -4.07 -26.09
C PRO A 347 -0.09 -3.58 -26.15
N LYS A 348 -0.69 -3.61 -27.34
CA LYS A 348 -2.09 -3.21 -27.53
C LYS A 348 -3.04 -4.23 -26.91
N ASP A 349 -2.86 -5.51 -27.26
CA ASP A 349 -3.71 -6.59 -26.72
C ASP A 349 -3.63 -6.61 -25.19
N PHE A 350 -2.42 -6.45 -24.63
CA PHE A 350 -2.22 -6.41 -23.18
C PHE A 350 -3.01 -5.27 -22.50
N ARG A 351 -3.12 -4.11 -23.14
CA ARG A 351 -3.91 -2.98 -22.62
C ARG A 351 -5.41 -3.20 -22.80
N ASP A 352 -5.84 -3.84 -23.88
CA ASP A 352 -7.27 -4.08 -24.08
C ASP A 352 -7.81 -5.12 -23.08
N GLU A 353 -6.93 -5.96 -22.52
CA GLU A 353 -7.26 -6.97 -21.48
C GLU A 353 -7.15 -6.46 -20.01
N ASN A 354 -6.49 -5.33 -19.75
CA ASN A 354 -6.21 -4.82 -18.39
C ASN A 354 -6.56 -3.34 -18.26
#